data_AF-A0A368ES21-F1
#
_entry.id   AF-A0A368ES21-F1
#
_cell.length_a   1.000
_cell.length_b   1.000
_cell.length_c   1.000
_cell.angle_alpha   90.00
_cell.angle_beta   90.00
_cell.angle_gamma   90.00
#
_symmetry.space_group_name_H-M   'P 1'
#
loop_
_entity.id
_entity.type
_entity.pdbx_description
1 polymer ?
#
loop_
_entity_poly.entity_id
_entity_poly.type
_entity_poly.pdbx_seq_one_letter_code
_entity_poly.pdbx_strand_id
1 'polypeptide(L)'
;MIPKRILQKVKHIEIRTKGLVNDLFSGEYHSAFKGQGMTFSEVREYYPGDDIRMIDWNVTARNNAPFIKVFEEERELTVYILVDISSSGGFGTINQLKSDISAELASVLGFSAIRNQDKVGLILFSSRVEKYIPPKKNKSHILRLIREVLFHKPTNKETSIKVALDFLMNVSTRKSVVFLISDFLDHDYWKPLKLVNKKHDLIGIRISDPAEQKIPNLGLLKIIDPESNEECWVDTSSKKEREFSEKSIIDRWNNFNNESKKNKFDVVNVSTSQDYVEPLMRFFKKRERRS
;
A
#
# COMPACT_ATOMS: atom_id res chain seq x y z
N MET A 1 -2.95 26.32 16.34
CA MET A 1 -1.67 25.70 16.75
C MET A 1 -1.77 24.19 16.62
N ILE A 2 -0.75 23.54 16.04
CA ILE A 2 -0.68 22.07 16.00
C ILE A 2 -0.35 21.58 17.42
N PRO A 3 -1.14 20.67 18.03
CA PRO A 3 -0.84 20.16 19.37
C PRO A 3 0.56 19.54 19.44
N LYS A 4 1.32 19.85 20.49
CA LYS A 4 2.72 19.40 20.70
C LYS A 4 2.87 17.86 20.59
N ARG A 5 1.84 17.12 21.01
CA ARG A 5 1.76 15.65 20.94
C ARG A 5 1.77 15.12 19.50
N ILE A 6 1.17 15.84 18.55
CA ILE A 6 1.14 15.46 17.12
C ILE A 6 2.55 15.51 16.54
N LEU A 7 3.26 16.60 16.80
CA LEU A 7 4.64 16.79 16.32
C LEU A 7 5.59 15.77 16.92
N GLN A 8 5.41 15.40 18.19
CA GLN A 8 6.22 14.36 18.84
C GLN A 8 5.98 12.98 18.22
N LYS A 9 4.73 12.59 17.96
CA LYS A 9 4.42 11.28 17.34
C LYS A 9 4.96 11.18 15.91
N VAL A 10 4.77 12.22 15.10
CA VAL A 10 5.32 12.29 13.74
C VAL A 10 6.86 12.25 13.76
N LYS A 11 7.51 12.98 14.67
CA LYS A 11 8.97 12.98 14.82
C LYS A 11 9.51 11.61 15.27
N HIS A 12 8.80 10.94 16.17
CA HIS A 12 9.17 9.59 16.62
C HIS A 12 9.14 8.58 15.47
N ILE A 13 8.08 8.61 14.67
CA ILE A 13 7.96 7.77 13.47
C ILE A 13 9.07 8.13 12.47
N GLU A 14 9.32 9.42 12.18
CA GLU A 14 10.42 9.83 11.29
C GLU A 14 11.78 9.26 11.74
N ILE A 15 12.10 9.33 13.04
CA ILE A 15 13.38 8.86 13.58
C ILE A 15 13.50 7.34 13.44
N ARG A 16 12.48 6.59 13.86
CA ARG A 16 12.46 5.12 13.72
C ARG A 16 12.58 4.70 12.27
N THR A 17 11.81 5.34 11.40
CA THR A 17 11.78 5.03 9.97
C THR A 17 13.09 5.38 9.27
N LYS A 18 13.81 6.43 9.65
CA LYS A 18 15.08 6.79 8.99
C LYS A 18 16.16 5.71 9.11
N GLY A 19 16.34 5.14 10.31
CA GLY A 19 17.31 4.06 10.52
C GLY A 19 16.95 2.84 9.65
N LEU A 20 15.68 2.46 9.69
CA LEU A 20 15.13 1.39 8.87
C LEU A 20 15.32 1.66 7.37
N VAL A 21 14.97 2.84 6.86
CA VAL A 21 15.10 3.11 5.43
C VAL A 21 16.55 3.04 4.96
N ASN A 22 17.50 3.48 5.80
CA ASN A 22 18.93 3.44 5.47
C ASN A 22 19.44 2.00 5.30
N ASP A 23 19.09 1.11 6.24
CA ASP A 23 19.58 -0.27 6.29
C ASP A 23 18.81 -1.22 5.36
N LEU A 24 17.53 -0.93 5.08
CA LEU A 24 16.62 -1.86 4.38
C LEU A 24 16.54 -1.65 2.87
N PHE A 25 16.82 -0.44 2.37
CA PHE A 25 16.51 -0.05 0.97
C PHE A 25 17.73 0.46 0.18
N SER A 26 18.94 0.00 0.51
CA SER A 26 20.11 0.24 -0.34
C SER A 26 20.07 -0.65 -1.59
N GLY A 27 19.28 -0.27 -2.60
CA GLY A 27 19.22 -0.93 -3.91
C GLY A 27 18.01 -1.84 -4.15
N GLU A 28 17.53 -2.56 -3.13
CA GLU A 28 16.41 -3.53 -3.24
C GLU A 28 15.05 -2.89 -3.58
N TYR A 29 14.90 -1.57 -3.42
CA TYR A 29 13.61 -0.89 -3.64
C TYR A 29 13.23 -0.84 -5.12
N HIS A 30 14.12 -0.41 -6.02
CA HIS A 30 13.78 -0.24 -7.44
C HIS A 30 13.65 -1.56 -8.20
N SER A 31 14.40 -2.60 -7.80
CA SER A 31 14.36 -3.92 -8.43
C SER A 31 13.09 -4.72 -8.12
N ALA A 32 12.37 -4.36 -7.05
CA ALA A 32 11.19 -5.10 -6.59
C ALA A 32 9.84 -4.68 -7.24
N PHE A 33 9.82 -3.66 -8.11
CA PHE A 33 8.58 -3.16 -8.71
C PHE A 33 8.41 -3.56 -10.19
N LYS A 34 7.17 -3.88 -10.58
CA LYS A 34 6.87 -4.43 -11.90
C LYS A 34 6.84 -3.35 -12.99
N GLY A 35 7.64 -3.58 -14.03
CA GLY A 35 7.52 -2.93 -15.34
C GLY A 35 8.24 -1.60 -15.42
N GLN A 36 9.54 -1.66 -15.17
CA GLN A 36 10.52 -0.70 -15.68
C GLN A 36 10.29 -0.57 -17.19
N GLY A 37 9.80 0.59 -17.58
CA GLY A 37 9.59 0.96 -18.97
C GLY A 37 10.74 1.85 -19.43
N MET A 38 11.07 1.71 -20.70
CA MET A 38 11.88 2.66 -21.44
C MET A 38 11.00 3.85 -21.86
N THR A 39 11.27 5.04 -21.35
CA THR A 39 10.61 6.28 -21.78
C THR A 39 11.38 6.90 -22.95
N PHE A 40 10.67 7.34 -24.00
CA PHE A 40 11.30 8.03 -25.12
C PHE A 40 12.03 9.29 -24.60
N SER A 41 13.33 9.36 -24.82
CA SER A 41 14.17 10.50 -24.43
C SER A 41 14.31 11.44 -25.63
N GLU A 42 14.93 10.95 -26.70
CA GLU A 42 15.22 11.74 -27.89
C GLU A 42 15.37 10.87 -29.13
N VAL A 43 15.59 11.51 -30.28
CA VAL A 43 15.99 10.84 -31.52
C VAL A 43 17.42 11.23 -31.84
N ARG A 44 18.27 10.25 -32.11
CA ARG A 44 19.65 10.49 -32.58
C ARG A 44 19.93 9.77 -33.88
N GLU A 45 20.94 10.24 -34.61
CA GLU A 45 21.39 9.56 -35.83
C GLU A 45 21.90 8.15 -35.49
N TYR A 46 21.60 7.20 -36.37
CA TYR A 46 22.01 5.80 -36.24
C TYR A 46 23.52 5.67 -36.43
N TYR A 47 24.16 4.92 -35.55
CA TYR A 47 25.54 4.50 -35.69
C TYR A 47 25.62 2.98 -35.91
N PRO A 48 26.59 2.50 -36.73
CA PRO A 48 26.81 1.07 -36.90
C PRO A 48 27.02 0.36 -35.55
N GLY A 49 26.13 -0.57 -35.23
CA GLY A 49 26.08 -1.27 -33.94
C GLY A 49 24.79 -1.04 -33.15
N ASP A 50 24.01 -0.01 -33.52
CA ASP A 50 22.71 0.25 -32.92
C ASP A 50 21.64 -0.77 -33.36
N ASP A 51 20.63 -1.00 -32.50
CA ASP A 51 19.52 -1.89 -32.81
C ASP A 51 18.60 -1.27 -33.88
N ILE A 52 18.60 -1.87 -35.06
CA ILE A 52 17.80 -1.45 -36.23
C ILE A 52 16.29 -1.42 -35.92
N ARG A 53 15.81 -2.19 -34.92
CA ARG A 53 14.40 -2.17 -34.50
C ARG A 53 14.00 -0.85 -33.84
N MET A 54 14.96 -0.06 -33.39
CA MET A 54 14.70 1.24 -32.77
C MET A 54 14.65 2.39 -33.78
N ILE A 55 14.79 2.13 -35.09
CA ILE A 55 14.73 3.16 -36.12
C ILE A 55 13.37 3.87 -36.12
N ASP A 56 13.39 5.20 -36.05
CA ASP A 56 12.24 6.03 -36.30
C ASP A 56 12.13 6.32 -37.81
N TRP A 57 11.30 5.55 -38.50
CA TRP A 57 11.09 5.69 -39.94
C TRP A 57 10.49 7.05 -40.33
N ASN A 58 9.72 7.70 -39.45
CA ASN A 58 9.12 9.00 -39.76
C ASN A 58 10.16 10.12 -39.74
N VAL A 59 11.07 10.10 -38.77
CA VAL A 59 12.17 11.08 -38.69
C VAL A 59 13.21 10.80 -39.76
N THR A 60 13.52 9.52 -39.99
CA THR A 60 14.43 9.07 -41.06
C THR A 60 13.97 9.56 -42.44
N ALA A 61 12.68 9.43 -42.75
CA ALA A 61 12.11 9.87 -44.03
C ALA A 61 12.17 11.39 -44.24
N ARG A 62 12.23 12.20 -43.17
CA ARG A 62 12.31 13.67 -43.27
C ARG A 62 13.74 14.20 -43.38
N ASN A 63 14.69 13.49 -42.79
CA ASN A 63 16.08 13.95 -42.66
C ASN A 63 17.06 13.26 -43.63
N ASN A 64 16.59 12.34 -44.50
CA ASN A 64 17.41 11.58 -45.46
C ASN A 64 18.62 10.83 -44.84
N ALA A 65 18.57 10.56 -43.54
CA ALA A 65 19.56 9.80 -42.79
C ALA A 65 18.83 8.92 -41.75
N PRO A 66 19.35 7.73 -41.40
CA PRO A 66 18.72 6.84 -40.43
C PRO A 66 18.80 7.41 -39.01
N PHE A 67 17.67 7.45 -38.32
CA PHE A 67 17.54 7.92 -36.94
C PHE A 67 16.95 6.83 -36.04
N ILE A 68 17.47 6.69 -34.82
CA ILE A 68 16.94 5.78 -33.80
C ILE A 68 16.28 6.54 -32.65
N LYS A 69 15.27 5.91 -32.05
CA LYS A 69 14.68 6.36 -30.77
C LYS A 69 15.60 5.95 -29.64
N VAL A 70 16.09 6.93 -28.89
CA VAL A 70 16.78 6.70 -27.62
C VAL A 70 15.73 6.67 -26.53
N PHE A 71 15.72 5.59 -25.78
CA PHE A 71 14.87 5.48 -24.60
C PHE A 71 15.73 5.56 -23.34
N GLU A 72 15.33 6.39 -22.40
CA GLU A 72 15.87 6.41 -21.05
C GLU A 72 14.99 5.59 -20.14
N GLU A 73 15.61 4.89 -19.19
CA GLU A 73 14.91 4.25 -18.10
C GLU A 73 14.09 5.29 -17.32
N GLU A 74 12.81 5.00 -17.07
CA GLU A 74 11.92 5.91 -16.34
C GLU A 74 12.49 6.19 -14.94
N ARG A 75 13.13 7.35 -14.76
CA ARG A 75 13.88 7.71 -13.53
C ARG A 75 12.99 8.09 -12.34
N GLU A 76 11.68 8.20 -12.52
CA GLU A 76 10.79 8.71 -11.48
C GLU A 76 9.51 7.90 -11.40
N LEU A 77 9.44 7.02 -10.41
CA LEU A 77 8.21 6.30 -10.11
C LEU A 77 7.22 7.22 -9.40
N THR A 78 5.94 6.97 -9.65
CA THR A 78 4.87 7.51 -8.82
C THR A 78 4.38 6.40 -7.90
N VAL A 79 4.42 6.67 -6.61
CA VAL A 79 3.95 5.78 -5.54
C VAL A 79 2.65 6.35 -4.98
N TYR A 80 1.59 5.56 -4.99
CA TYR A 80 0.34 5.87 -4.29
C TYR A 80 0.24 5.01 -3.04
N ILE A 81 -0.04 5.65 -1.91
CA ILE A 81 -0.37 4.97 -0.66
C ILE A 81 -1.87 5.16 -0.45
N LEU A 82 -2.62 4.07 -0.48
CA LEU A 82 -4.04 4.01 -0.13
C LEU A 82 -4.12 3.49 1.29
N VAL A 83 -4.69 4.28 2.20
CA VAL A 83 -4.84 3.90 3.60
C VAL A 83 -6.30 3.87 3.97
N ASP A 84 -6.73 2.70 4.43
CA ASP A 84 -8.01 2.50 5.06
C ASP A 84 -8.01 3.15 6.45
N ILE A 85 -8.93 4.09 6.65
CA ILE A 85 -9.10 4.82 7.91
C ILE A 85 -10.49 4.58 8.50
N SER A 86 -11.15 3.50 8.11
CA SER A 86 -12.43 3.07 8.70
C SER A 86 -12.30 2.75 10.19
N SER A 87 -13.43 2.49 10.84
CA SER A 87 -13.47 2.29 12.30
C SER A 87 -12.73 1.03 12.76
N SER A 88 -12.49 0.05 11.87
CA SER A 88 -11.68 -1.13 12.16
C SER A 88 -10.21 -0.77 12.47
N GLY A 89 -9.73 0.37 11.97
CA GLY A 89 -8.40 0.91 12.26
C GLY A 89 -8.17 1.33 13.72
N GLY A 90 -9.26 1.47 14.50
CA GLY A 90 -9.23 1.74 15.94
C GLY A 90 -9.01 0.49 16.81
N PHE A 91 -8.94 -0.70 16.22
CA PHE A 91 -8.69 -1.95 16.94
C PHE A 91 -7.19 -2.16 17.20
N GLY A 92 -6.86 -2.76 18.35
CA GLY A 92 -5.50 -3.11 18.72
C GLY A 92 -5.45 -3.62 20.17
N THR A 93 -5.01 -4.86 20.36
CA THR A 93 -5.17 -5.55 21.65
C THR A 93 -3.94 -5.44 22.55
N ILE A 94 -2.75 -5.27 21.97
CA ILE A 94 -1.48 -5.40 22.71
C ILE A 94 -0.77 -4.05 22.87
N ASN A 95 -0.03 -3.62 21.84
CA ASN A 95 0.90 -2.50 21.97
C ASN A 95 0.52 -1.27 21.12
N GLN A 96 -0.21 -1.46 20.02
CA GLN A 96 -0.47 -0.43 19.03
C GLN A 96 -1.83 -0.64 18.36
N LEU A 97 -2.44 0.46 17.93
CA LEU A 97 -3.63 0.45 17.10
C LEU A 97 -3.25 0.10 15.64
N LYS A 98 -4.16 -0.53 14.89
CA LYS A 98 -3.95 -0.76 13.45
C LYS A 98 -3.63 0.54 12.69
N SER A 99 -4.33 1.63 13.03
CA SER A 99 -4.09 2.97 12.46
C SER A 99 -2.67 3.51 12.71
N ASP A 100 -2.07 3.21 13.86
CA ASP A 100 -0.69 3.60 14.16
C ASP A 100 0.30 2.85 13.28
N ILE A 101 0.09 1.55 13.10
CA ILE A 101 0.89 0.71 12.20
C ILE A 101 0.69 1.13 10.74
N SER A 102 -0.54 1.45 10.32
CA SER A 102 -0.80 2.01 8.98
C SER A 102 0.02 3.27 8.73
N ALA A 103 0.11 4.17 9.72
CA ALA A 103 0.92 5.39 9.61
C ALA A 103 2.42 5.09 9.58
N GLU A 104 2.91 4.16 10.40
CA GLU A 104 4.32 3.75 10.39
C GLU A 104 4.70 3.10 9.05
N LEU A 105 3.86 2.20 8.53
CA LEU A 105 4.03 1.60 7.20
C LEU A 105 4.02 2.66 6.09
N ALA A 106 3.02 3.55 6.09
CA ALA A 106 2.96 4.65 5.12
C ALA A 106 4.20 5.56 5.20
N SER A 107 4.74 5.76 6.40
CA SER A 107 5.97 6.52 6.62
C SER A 107 7.18 5.82 6.00
N VAL A 108 7.34 4.52 6.26
CA VAL A 108 8.46 3.72 5.73
C VAL A 108 8.45 3.72 4.21
N LEU A 109 7.29 3.46 3.61
CA LEU A 109 7.13 3.47 2.16
C LEU A 109 7.37 4.86 1.57
N GLY A 110 6.79 5.90 2.18
CA GLY A 110 6.92 7.28 1.72
C GLY A 110 8.35 7.83 1.82
N PHE A 111 9.06 7.56 2.91
CA PHE A 111 10.45 7.95 3.07
C PHE A 111 11.39 7.15 2.15
N SER A 112 11.10 5.87 1.91
CA SER A 112 11.85 5.05 0.94
C SER A 112 11.71 5.60 -0.47
N ALA A 113 10.49 5.92 -0.90
CA ALA A 113 10.22 6.55 -2.19
C ALA A 113 10.94 7.90 -2.35
N ILE A 114 10.92 8.78 -1.34
CA ILE A 114 11.63 10.08 -1.43
C ILE A 114 13.15 9.92 -1.50
N ARG A 115 13.73 8.95 -0.77
CA ARG A 115 15.17 8.67 -0.84
C ARG A 115 15.60 8.37 -2.28
N ASN A 116 14.71 7.72 -3.03
CA ASN A 116 14.86 7.35 -4.42
C ASN A 116 14.37 8.42 -5.41
N GLN A 117 14.05 9.63 -4.92
CA GLN A 117 13.53 10.73 -5.74
C GLN A 117 12.23 10.38 -6.49
N ASP A 118 11.38 9.54 -5.91
CA ASP A 118 10.06 9.21 -6.43
C ASP A 118 8.99 10.19 -5.93
N LYS A 119 7.87 10.28 -6.66
CA LYS A 119 6.67 11.03 -6.28
C LYS A 119 5.81 10.19 -5.36
N VAL A 120 5.34 10.74 -4.24
CA VAL A 120 4.43 10.03 -3.32
C VAL A 120 3.10 10.74 -3.17
N GLY A 121 2.01 10.06 -3.50
CA GLY A 121 0.62 10.49 -3.28
C GLY A 121 -0.05 9.69 -2.18
N LEU A 122 -1.11 10.25 -1.59
CA LEU A 122 -1.90 9.62 -0.54
C LEU A 122 -3.39 9.67 -0.88
N ILE A 123 -4.08 8.55 -0.68
CA ILE A 123 -5.53 8.45 -0.69
C ILE A 123 -5.96 7.86 0.65
N LEU A 124 -6.69 8.62 1.45
CA LEU A 124 -7.36 8.12 2.65
C LEU A 124 -8.81 7.78 2.28
N PHE A 125 -9.27 6.61 2.70
CA PHE A 125 -10.62 6.16 2.40
C PHE A 125 -11.28 5.44 3.57
N SER A 126 -12.60 5.48 3.55
CA SER A 126 -13.55 4.72 4.36
C SER A 126 -14.55 4.11 3.36
N SER A 127 -15.86 4.21 3.58
CA SER A 127 -16.88 3.96 2.53
C SER A 127 -16.83 4.96 1.38
N ARG A 128 -16.04 6.04 1.52
CA ARG A 128 -15.75 7.02 0.48
C ARG A 128 -14.30 7.47 0.49
N VAL A 129 -13.88 8.25 -0.51
CA VAL A 129 -12.59 8.95 -0.47
C VAL A 129 -12.69 10.13 0.49
N GLU A 130 -11.94 10.03 1.59
CA GLU A 130 -11.91 11.03 2.66
C GLU A 130 -10.88 12.13 2.37
N LYS A 131 -9.74 11.74 1.78
CA LYS A 131 -8.69 12.68 1.40
C LYS A 131 -7.89 12.19 0.20
N TYR A 132 -7.63 13.10 -0.73
CA TYR A 132 -6.63 12.93 -1.77
C TYR A 132 -5.52 13.96 -1.63
N ILE A 133 -4.28 13.51 -1.69
CA ILE A 133 -3.09 14.34 -1.74
C ILE A 133 -2.27 13.94 -2.97
N PRO A 134 -2.10 14.85 -3.95
CA PRO A 134 -1.44 14.52 -5.20
C PRO A 134 0.06 14.23 -5.00
N PRO A 135 0.68 13.40 -5.86
CA PRO A 135 2.07 13.00 -5.69
C PRO A 135 3.09 14.15 -5.76
N LYS A 136 3.99 14.23 -4.78
CA LYS A 136 5.13 15.18 -4.75
C LYS A 136 6.37 14.54 -4.13
N LYS A 137 7.54 15.19 -4.30
CA LYS A 137 8.88 14.65 -4.01
C LYS A 137 9.56 15.25 -2.76
N ASN A 138 8.84 16.06 -1.98
CA ASN A 138 9.44 16.88 -0.92
C ASN A 138 9.35 16.23 0.46
N LYS A 139 10.39 16.34 1.29
CA LYS A 139 10.35 15.81 2.66
C LYS A 139 9.19 16.37 3.50
N SER A 140 8.92 17.67 3.38
CA SER A 140 7.78 18.31 4.03
C SER A 140 6.43 17.74 3.58
N HIS A 141 6.37 17.22 2.35
CA HIS A 141 5.20 16.53 1.82
C HIS A 141 4.96 15.20 2.54
N ILE A 142 5.98 14.38 2.78
CA ILE A 142 5.82 13.11 3.53
C ILE A 142 5.37 13.37 4.96
N LEU A 143 5.99 14.34 5.66
CA LEU A 143 5.56 14.69 7.01
C LEU A 143 4.08 15.13 7.03
N ARG A 144 3.61 15.80 5.98
CA ARG A 144 2.19 16.09 5.79
C ARG A 144 1.37 14.83 5.58
N LEU A 145 1.80 13.87 4.73
CA LEU A 145 1.09 12.61 4.52
C LEU A 145 0.91 11.84 5.83
N ILE A 146 1.99 11.68 6.61
CA ILE A 146 1.98 10.95 7.88
C ILE A 146 1.02 11.59 8.88
N ARG A 147 1.03 12.93 8.95
CA ARG A 147 0.08 13.68 9.79
C ARG A 147 -1.37 13.39 9.40
N GLU A 148 -1.65 13.35 8.10
CA GLU A 148 -3.01 13.09 7.62
C GLU A 148 -3.42 11.65 7.95
N VAL A 149 -2.56 10.66 7.76
CA VAL A 149 -2.87 9.26 8.16
C VAL A 149 -3.16 9.14 9.67
N LEU A 150 -2.37 9.79 10.53
CA LEU A 150 -2.50 9.67 11.99
C LEU A 150 -3.70 10.40 12.58
N PHE A 151 -4.11 11.52 11.99
CA PHE A 151 -5.01 12.47 12.64
C PHE A 151 -6.25 12.83 11.82
N HIS A 152 -6.38 12.30 10.60
CA HIS A 152 -7.62 12.43 9.88
C HIS A 152 -8.71 11.66 10.61
N LYS A 153 -9.82 12.34 10.89
CA LYS A 153 -10.99 11.71 11.47
C LYS A 153 -11.93 11.33 10.33
N PRO A 154 -12.22 10.04 10.12
CA PRO A 154 -13.12 9.63 9.07
C PRO A 154 -14.51 10.21 9.34
N THR A 155 -15.22 10.55 8.27
CA THR A 155 -16.59 11.05 8.35
C THR A 155 -17.61 9.92 8.33
N ASN A 156 -17.24 8.75 7.79
CA ASN A 156 -18.00 7.52 7.85
C ASN A 156 -17.18 6.39 8.48
N LYS A 157 -17.85 5.49 9.19
CA LYS A 157 -17.26 4.38 9.94
C LYS A 157 -16.99 3.14 9.09
N GLU A 158 -17.77 2.95 8.04
CA GLU A 158 -17.71 1.80 7.13
C GLU A 158 -16.50 1.85 6.19
N THR A 159 -16.23 0.74 5.52
CA THR A 159 -15.11 0.57 4.58
C THR A 159 -15.59 0.33 3.15
N SER A 160 -14.94 0.91 2.15
CA SER A 160 -15.09 0.49 0.75
C SER A 160 -13.77 0.63 -0.03
N ILE A 161 -13.05 -0.47 -0.13
CA ILE A 161 -11.83 -0.61 -0.93
C ILE A 161 -12.12 -0.36 -2.41
N LYS A 162 -13.29 -0.79 -2.88
CA LYS A 162 -13.75 -0.52 -4.26
C LYS A 162 -13.70 0.98 -4.59
N VAL A 163 -14.23 1.84 -3.73
CA VAL A 163 -14.28 3.28 -3.97
C VAL A 163 -12.86 3.88 -4.07
N ALA A 164 -11.94 3.42 -3.23
CA ALA A 164 -10.55 3.85 -3.28
C ALA A 164 -9.84 3.46 -4.58
N LEU A 165 -10.07 2.22 -5.04
CA LEU A 165 -9.51 1.68 -6.27
C LEU A 165 -10.08 2.36 -7.52
N ASP A 166 -11.39 2.60 -7.55
CA ASP A 166 -12.06 3.31 -8.65
C ASP A 166 -11.58 4.76 -8.73
N PHE A 167 -11.43 5.44 -7.59
CA PHE A 167 -10.88 6.78 -7.54
C PHE A 167 -9.42 6.83 -8.02
N LEU A 168 -8.59 5.88 -7.58
CA LEU A 168 -7.21 5.76 -8.03
C LEU A 168 -7.10 5.65 -9.55
N MET A 169 -7.96 4.83 -10.18
CA MET A 169 -7.98 4.67 -11.64
C MET A 169 -8.24 5.98 -12.39
N ASN A 170 -9.03 6.87 -11.79
CA ASN A 170 -9.36 8.18 -12.36
C ASN A 170 -8.24 9.20 -12.19
N VAL A 171 -7.57 9.23 -11.03
CA VAL A 171 -6.51 10.22 -10.75
C VAL A 171 -5.12 9.79 -11.23
N SER A 172 -4.89 8.48 -11.37
CA SER A 172 -3.61 7.94 -11.82
C SER A 172 -3.65 7.60 -13.31
N THR A 173 -3.11 8.48 -14.13
CA THR A 173 -3.09 8.30 -15.60
C THR A 173 -1.95 7.40 -16.08
N ARG A 174 -0.80 7.42 -15.39
CA ARG A 174 0.40 6.64 -15.72
C ARG A 174 0.51 5.39 -14.85
N LYS A 175 1.34 4.44 -15.26
CA LYS A 175 1.70 3.29 -14.43
C LYS A 175 2.34 3.78 -13.14
N SER A 176 2.00 3.12 -12.03
CA SER A 176 2.42 3.55 -10.69
C SER A 176 2.55 2.33 -9.79
N VAL A 177 3.34 2.45 -8.74
CA VAL A 177 3.35 1.50 -7.62
C VAL A 177 2.26 1.92 -6.65
N VAL A 178 1.44 0.98 -6.21
CA VAL A 178 0.29 1.26 -5.35
C VAL A 178 0.35 0.35 -4.14
N PHE A 179 0.45 0.95 -2.97
CA PHE A 179 0.35 0.24 -1.69
C PHE A 179 -1.04 0.44 -1.11
N LEU A 180 -1.80 -0.65 -0.94
CA LEU A 180 -3.11 -0.65 -0.31
C LEU A 180 -2.99 -1.21 1.10
N ILE A 181 -3.11 -0.33 2.10
CA ILE A 181 -3.03 -0.67 3.52
C ILE A 181 -4.46 -0.76 4.07
N SER A 182 -4.89 -1.96 4.44
CA SER A 182 -6.23 -2.27 4.98
C SER A 182 -6.18 -3.60 5.73
N ASP A 183 -7.19 -3.93 6.53
CA ASP A 183 -7.38 -5.29 7.04
C ASP A 183 -8.13 -6.20 6.04
N PHE A 184 -8.60 -5.65 4.91
CA PHE A 184 -9.32 -6.32 3.83
C PHE A 184 -10.66 -6.95 4.25
N LEU A 185 -11.25 -6.44 5.34
CA LEU A 185 -12.59 -6.80 5.79
C LEU A 185 -13.68 -6.03 5.03
N ASP A 186 -13.74 -6.25 3.72
CA ASP A 186 -14.70 -5.61 2.81
C ASP A 186 -15.21 -6.63 1.76
N HIS A 187 -16.16 -6.22 0.93
CA HIS A 187 -16.76 -7.02 -0.13
C HIS A 187 -16.61 -6.31 -1.49
N ASP A 188 -16.89 -7.05 -2.58
CA ASP A 188 -16.98 -6.51 -3.95
C ASP A 188 -15.77 -5.75 -4.53
N TYR A 189 -14.60 -5.80 -3.88
CA TYR A 189 -13.39 -5.13 -4.36
C TYR A 189 -12.55 -5.96 -5.34
N TRP A 190 -12.78 -7.27 -5.50
CA TRP A 190 -11.93 -8.12 -6.35
C TRP A 190 -11.94 -7.72 -7.83
N LYS A 191 -13.10 -7.31 -8.36
CA LYS A 191 -13.23 -6.83 -9.75
C LYS A 191 -12.40 -5.55 -10.00
N PRO A 192 -12.59 -4.45 -9.25
CA PRO A 192 -11.78 -3.24 -9.42
C PRO A 192 -10.30 -3.49 -9.09
N LEU A 193 -10.00 -4.33 -8.09
CA LEU A 193 -8.63 -4.71 -7.73
C LEU A 193 -7.90 -5.35 -8.91
N LYS A 194 -8.57 -6.27 -9.61
CA LYS A 194 -8.01 -6.91 -10.81
C LYS A 194 -7.73 -5.91 -11.93
N LEU A 195 -8.57 -4.89 -12.10
CA LEU A 195 -8.38 -3.84 -13.10
C LEU A 195 -7.19 -2.95 -12.73
N VAL A 196 -7.11 -2.51 -11.48
CA VAL A 196 -5.99 -1.72 -10.95
C VAL A 196 -4.68 -2.50 -11.06
N ASN A 197 -4.64 -3.77 -10.66
CA ASN A 197 -3.44 -4.61 -10.71
C ASN A 197 -2.94 -4.92 -12.13
N LYS A 198 -3.78 -4.73 -13.16
CA LYS A 198 -3.36 -4.81 -14.57
C LYS A 198 -2.65 -3.53 -15.03
N LYS A 199 -3.11 -2.36 -14.55
CA LYS A 199 -2.59 -1.05 -14.96
C LYS A 199 -1.42 -0.58 -14.09
N HIS A 200 -1.48 -0.86 -12.80
CA HIS A 200 -0.53 -0.44 -11.76
C HIS A 200 0.08 -1.67 -11.08
N ASP A 201 1.25 -1.49 -10.46
CA ASP A 201 1.82 -2.52 -9.60
C ASP A 201 1.19 -2.43 -8.21
N LEU A 202 0.11 -3.17 -8.00
CA LEU A 202 -0.70 -3.12 -6.78
C LEU A 202 -0.20 -4.14 -5.75
N ILE A 203 0.12 -3.65 -4.56
CA ILE A 203 0.63 -4.41 -3.42
C ILE A 203 -0.30 -4.17 -2.23
N GLY A 204 -0.86 -5.25 -1.68
CA GLY A 204 -1.65 -5.21 -0.46
C GLY A 204 -0.75 -5.30 0.77
N ILE A 205 -1.03 -4.51 1.79
CA ILE A 205 -0.46 -4.66 3.13
C ILE A 205 -1.62 -4.89 4.07
N ARG A 206 -1.80 -6.16 4.45
CA ARG A 206 -2.86 -6.58 5.36
C ARG A 206 -2.39 -6.41 6.79
N ILE A 207 -3.10 -5.59 7.56
CA ILE A 207 -2.87 -5.44 9.00
C ILE A 207 -3.88 -6.32 9.74
N SER A 208 -3.40 -7.12 10.69
CA SER A 208 -4.23 -7.98 11.52
C SER A 208 -3.78 -7.93 12.97
N ASP A 209 -4.70 -8.15 13.90
CA ASP A 209 -4.37 -8.29 15.32
C ASP A 209 -4.53 -9.77 15.75
N PRO A 210 -3.65 -10.32 16.60
CA PRO A 210 -3.76 -11.72 17.04
C PRO A 210 -5.09 -12.06 17.71
N ALA A 211 -5.71 -11.11 18.40
CA ALA A 211 -7.00 -11.34 19.06
C ALA A 211 -8.16 -11.52 18.06
N GLU A 212 -7.99 -11.05 16.81
CA GLU A 212 -8.95 -11.30 15.73
C GLU A 212 -8.86 -12.72 15.20
N GLN A 213 -7.75 -13.42 15.44
CA GLN A 213 -7.57 -14.80 15.01
C GLN A 213 -7.91 -15.79 16.11
N LYS A 214 -7.64 -15.43 17.37
CA LYS A 214 -7.86 -16.28 18.53
C LYS A 214 -8.47 -15.48 19.66
N ILE A 215 -9.76 -15.72 19.90
CA ILE A 215 -10.50 -15.07 20.98
C ILE A 215 -10.10 -15.76 22.30
N PRO A 216 -9.47 -15.05 23.26
CA PRO A 216 -9.18 -15.63 24.57
C PRO A 216 -10.47 -15.93 25.34
N ASN A 217 -10.40 -16.85 26.30
CA ASN A 217 -11.51 -17.08 27.22
C ASN A 217 -11.59 -15.92 28.21
N LEU A 218 -12.54 -15.00 27.97
CA LEU A 218 -12.79 -13.80 28.76
C LEU A 218 -14.19 -13.84 29.42
N GLY A 219 -14.88 -14.99 29.36
CA GLY A 219 -16.26 -15.10 29.82
C GLY A 219 -17.28 -14.51 28.84
N LEU A 220 -18.41 -14.07 29.36
CA LEU A 220 -19.46 -13.44 28.57
C LEU A 220 -19.08 -11.98 28.29
N LEU A 221 -18.80 -11.68 27.02
CA LEU A 221 -18.42 -10.34 26.57
C LEU A 221 -19.54 -9.69 25.78
N LYS A 222 -19.69 -8.38 25.98
CA LYS A 222 -20.47 -7.53 25.08
C LYS A 222 -19.52 -6.99 24.02
N ILE A 223 -19.68 -7.45 22.79
CA ILE A 223 -18.91 -6.98 21.63
C ILE A 223 -19.77 -5.93 20.91
N ILE A 224 -19.12 -4.86 20.47
CA ILE A 224 -19.74 -3.81 19.66
C ILE A 224 -19.04 -3.82 18.31
N ASP A 225 -19.80 -4.00 17.24
CA ASP A 225 -19.27 -3.84 15.89
C ASP A 225 -18.89 -2.36 15.68
N PRO A 226 -17.61 -2.05 15.39
CA PRO A 226 -17.16 -0.68 15.21
C PRO A 226 -17.79 0.02 13.99
N GLU A 227 -18.29 -0.73 12.99
CA GLU A 227 -18.92 -0.17 11.80
C GLU A 227 -20.42 0.09 12.02
N SER A 228 -21.18 -0.93 12.41
CA SER A 228 -22.64 -0.84 12.59
C SER A 228 -23.10 -0.30 13.95
N ASN A 229 -22.22 -0.25 14.96
CA ASN A 229 -22.55 -0.05 16.37
C ASN A 229 -23.51 -1.10 16.96
N GLU A 230 -23.75 -2.23 16.28
CA GLU A 230 -24.57 -3.30 16.83
C GLU A 230 -23.86 -3.98 18.00
N GLU A 231 -24.63 -4.30 19.03
CA GLU A 231 -24.13 -4.94 20.25
C GLU A 231 -24.53 -6.41 20.25
N CYS A 232 -23.56 -7.31 20.41
CA CYS A 232 -23.83 -8.73 20.57
C CYS A 232 -23.16 -9.27 21.83
N TRP A 233 -23.85 -10.18 22.52
CA TRP A 233 -23.26 -10.94 23.61
C TRP A 233 -22.60 -12.18 23.03
N VAL A 234 -21.32 -12.35 23.31
CA VAL A 234 -20.51 -13.50 22.88
C VAL A 234 -19.99 -14.22 24.11
N ASP A 235 -20.33 -15.49 24.23
CA ASP A 235 -19.82 -16.33 25.31
C ASP A 235 -18.46 -16.92 24.92
N THR A 236 -17.40 -16.19 25.24
CA THR A 236 -16.03 -16.65 24.98
C THR A 236 -15.59 -17.78 25.92
N SER A 237 -16.38 -18.13 26.95
CA SER A 237 -16.12 -19.31 27.78
C SER A 237 -16.47 -20.61 27.06
N SER A 238 -17.45 -20.56 26.16
CA SER A 238 -17.83 -21.68 25.30
C SER A 238 -16.70 -22.02 24.33
N LYS A 239 -16.03 -23.15 24.56
CA LYS A 239 -15.00 -23.67 23.65
C LYS A 239 -15.54 -23.87 22.23
N LYS A 240 -16.80 -24.31 22.10
CA LYS A 240 -17.46 -24.55 20.81
C LYS A 240 -17.65 -23.27 20.01
N GLU A 241 -18.07 -22.18 20.66
CA GLU A 241 -18.24 -20.87 20.00
C GLU A 241 -16.91 -20.26 19.58
N ARG A 242 -15.88 -20.39 20.42
CA ARG A 242 -14.51 -19.98 20.07
C ARG A 242 -13.99 -20.74 18.85
N GLU A 243 -14.09 -22.07 18.84
CA GLU A 243 -13.65 -22.90 17.71
C GLU A 243 -14.43 -22.59 16.43
N PHE A 244 -15.73 -22.32 16.52
CA PHE A 244 -16.56 -21.94 15.37
C PHE A 244 -16.13 -20.58 14.78
N SER A 245 -15.87 -19.60 15.64
CA SER A 245 -15.42 -18.26 15.24
C SER A 245 -14.03 -18.33 14.60
N GLU A 246 -13.08 -19.01 15.25
CA GLU A 246 -11.73 -19.25 14.73
C GLU A 246 -11.77 -19.91 13.34
N LYS A 247 -12.63 -20.92 13.16
CA LYS A 247 -12.78 -21.60 11.87
C LYS A 247 -13.30 -20.67 10.78
N SER A 248 -14.31 -19.84 11.09
CA SER A 248 -14.89 -18.89 10.13
C SER A 248 -13.86 -17.83 9.69
N ILE A 249 -13.00 -17.40 10.60
CA ILE A 249 -11.87 -16.50 10.32
C ILE A 249 -10.86 -17.19 9.40
N ILE A 250 -10.48 -18.44 9.71
CA ILE A 250 -9.56 -19.24 8.88
C ILE A 250 -10.11 -19.43 7.46
N ASP A 251 -11.38 -19.79 7.32
CA ASP A 251 -12.02 -20.01 6.03
C ASP A 251 -12.06 -18.75 5.18
N ARG A 252 -12.39 -17.60 5.79
CA ARG A 252 -12.34 -16.28 5.14
C ARG A 252 -10.93 -15.97 4.62
N TRP A 253 -9.91 -16.23 5.42
CA TRP A 253 -8.53 -15.96 5.02
C TRP A 253 -7.99 -16.93 3.98
N ASN A 254 -8.41 -18.19 4.02
CA ASN A 254 -8.12 -19.15 2.95
C ASN A 254 -8.73 -18.68 1.63
N ASN A 255 -9.98 -18.20 1.65
CA ASN A 255 -10.62 -17.63 0.48
C ASN A 255 -9.87 -16.39 -0.05
N PHE A 256 -9.51 -15.45 0.83
CA PHE A 256 -8.72 -14.26 0.47
C PHE A 256 -7.38 -14.63 -0.17
N ASN A 257 -6.65 -15.61 0.40
CA ASN A 257 -5.37 -16.07 -0.13
C ASN A 257 -5.52 -16.74 -1.51
N ASN A 258 -6.60 -17.51 -1.71
CA ASN A 258 -6.88 -18.16 -2.99
C ASN A 258 -7.20 -17.13 -4.08
N GLU A 259 -8.08 -16.16 -3.79
CA GLU A 259 -8.40 -15.09 -4.72
C GLU A 259 -7.19 -14.18 -4.99
N SER A 260 -6.35 -13.90 -3.98
CA SER A 260 -5.10 -13.15 -4.18
C SER A 260 -4.17 -13.85 -5.16
N LYS A 261 -3.94 -15.16 -5.01
CA LYS A 261 -3.11 -15.97 -5.94
C LYS A 261 -3.69 -15.96 -7.36
N LYS A 262 -4.99 -16.18 -7.50
CA LYS A 262 -5.70 -16.20 -8.78
C LYS A 262 -5.60 -14.87 -9.52
N ASN A 263 -5.64 -13.75 -8.80
CA ASN A 263 -5.53 -12.41 -9.37
C ASN A 263 -4.08 -11.89 -9.46
N LYS A 264 -3.08 -12.72 -9.14
CA LYS A 264 -1.65 -12.33 -9.05
C LYS A 264 -1.45 -11.07 -8.19
N PHE A 265 -2.26 -10.95 -7.14
CA PHE A 265 -2.21 -9.86 -6.18
C PHE A 265 -1.21 -10.21 -5.09
N ASP A 266 -0.18 -9.39 -4.97
CA ASP A 266 0.89 -9.57 -4.00
C ASP A 266 0.48 -8.92 -2.67
N VAL A 267 0.53 -9.70 -1.58
CA VAL A 267 0.09 -9.24 -0.25
C VAL A 267 1.18 -9.48 0.80
N VAL A 268 1.46 -8.46 1.61
CA VAL A 268 2.28 -8.52 2.81
C VAL A 268 1.35 -8.61 4.03
N ASN A 269 1.60 -9.57 4.90
CA ASN A 269 0.86 -9.70 6.16
C ASN A 269 1.66 -9.06 7.28
N VAL A 270 1.04 -8.16 8.02
CA VAL A 270 1.60 -7.46 9.17
C VAL A 270 0.70 -7.71 10.38
N SER A 271 1.31 -8.12 11.50
CA SER A 271 0.61 -8.28 12.78
C SER A 271 0.83 -7.05 13.65
N THR A 272 -0.16 -6.66 14.44
CA THR A 272 -0.01 -5.63 15.48
C THR A 272 0.97 -6.01 16.60
N SER A 273 1.29 -7.30 16.71
CA SER A 273 2.15 -7.86 17.76
C SER A 273 3.60 -8.09 17.36
N GLN A 274 3.95 -7.93 16.08
CA GLN A 274 5.28 -8.23 15.53
C GLN A 274 5.87 -7.01 14.84
N ASP A 275 7.18 -7.02 14.66
CA ASP A 275 7.85 -6.01 13.83
C ASP A 275 7.40 -6.15 12.36
N TYR A 276 6.90 -5.07 11.78
CA TYR A 276 6.46 -5.03 10.38
C TYR A 276 7.63 -4.97 9.39
N VAL A 277 8.85 -4.73 9.87
CA VAL A 277 10.07 -4.61 9.05
C VAL A 277 10.42 -5.92 8.37
N GLU A 278 10.50 -7.01 9.12
CA GLU A 278 10.89 -8.32 8.57
C GLU A 278 9.92 -8.81 7.47
N PRO A 279 8.58 -8.76 7.65
CA PRO A 279 7.64 -9.08 6.58
C PRO A 279 7.83 -8.24 5.31
N LEU A 280 8.06 -6.93 5.44
CA LEU A 280 8.31 -6.04 4.30
C LEU A 280 9.61 -6.41 3.58
N MET A 281 10.71 -6.61 4.31
CA MET A 281 11.98 -7.03 3.71
C MET A 281 11.85 -8.33 2.94
N ARG A 282 11.27 -9.34 3.59
CA ARG A 282 11.09 -10.67 2.99
C ARG A 282 10.28 -10.58 1.70
N PHE A 283 9.29 -9.69 1.68
CA PHE A 283 8.50 -9.42 0.50
C PHE A 283 9.31 -8.77 -0.63
N PHE A 284 10.03 -7.68 -0.37
CA PHE A 284 10.82 -6.99 -1.39
C PHE A 284 11.92 -7.88 -1.97
N LYS A 285 12.68 -8.61 -1.12
CA LYS A 285 13.69 -9.59 -1.57
C LYS A 285 13.11 -10.70 -2.43
N LYS A 286 11.91 -11.19 -2.09
CA LYS A 286 11.23 -12.22 -2.89
C LYS A 286 10.81 -11.70 -4.26
N ARG A 287 10.46 -10.42 -4.37
CA ARG A 287 10.10 -9.79 -5.63
C ARG A 287 11.33 -9.50 -6.49
N GLU A 288 12.41 -9.01 -5.90
CA GLU A 288 13.68 -8.81 -6.61
C GLU A 288 14.16 -10.11 -7.29
N ARG A 289 14.05 -11.27 -6.63
CA ARG A 289 14.40 -12.57 -7.23
C ARG A 289 13.49 -13.03 -8.38
N ARG A 290 12.34 -12.38 -8.57
CA ARG A 290 11.34 -12.71 -9.60
C ARG A 290 11.37 -11.73 -10.78
N SER A 291 11.89 -10.53 -10.57
CA SER A 291 12.12 -9.50 -11.59
C SER A 291 13.33 -9.88 -12.45
#